data_AF-A0A829NVL9-F1
#
_entry.id   AF-A0A829NVL9-F1
#
_cell.length_a   1.000
_cell.length_b   1.000
_cell.length_c   1.000
_cell.angle_alpha   90.00
_cell.angle_beta   90.00
_cell.angle_gamma   90.00
#
_symmetry.space_group_name_H-M   'P 1'
#
loop_
_entity.id
_entity.type
_entity.pdbx_description
1 polymer ?
#
loop_
_entity_poly.entity_id
_entity_poly.type
_entity_poly.pdbx_seq_one_letter_code
_entity_poly.pdbx_strand_id
1 'polypeptide(L)'
;MKKMNYAEPIIDVYNAIVGTVVAVLSYILGEHWILFVAFLLLNIADWITGWMKSRMAKKENSVKGWKGVLKKLGYWLMIMVAFGASAVFIEIGKTIGVDLQVTTLLGWFVLASLLINEIRSILENFVEAGLNVPVVLIKGLEVADKLVNKDDNTK
;
A
#
# COMPACT_ATOMS: atom_id res chain seq x y z
N MET A 1 17.05 -22.22 -40.50
CA MET A 1 16.14 -22.41 -39.34
C MET A 1 16.22 -21.16 -38.47
N LYS A 2 15.10 -20.47 -38.26
CA LYS A 2 15.03 -19.27 -37.40
C LYS A 2 15.19 -19.76 -35.95
N LYS A 3 16.22 -19.29 -35.22
CA LYS A 3 16.35 -19.58 -33.78
C LYS A 3 15.12 -18.98 -33.09
N MET A 4 14.25 -19.83 -32.54
CA MET A 4 13.16 -19.35 -31.69
C MET A 4 13.79 -18.69 -30.46
N ASN A 5 13.65 -17.37 -30.36
CA ASN A 5 14.15 -16.60 -29.24
C ASN A 5 13.14 -16.68 -28.10
N TYR A 6 13.26 -17.70 -27.26
CA TYR A 6 12.34 -17.93 -26.12
C TYR A 6 12.28 -16.77 -25.12
N ALA A 7 13.21 -15.81 -25.19
CA ALA A 7 13.19 -14.61 -24.38
C ALA A 7 12.17 -13.56 -24.86
N GLU A 8 11.92 -13.45 -26.17
CA GLU A 8 10.99 -12.45 -26.74
C GLU A 8 9.56 -12.59 -26.19
N PRO A 9 8.92 -13.78 -26.20
CA PRO A 9 7.56 -13.93 -25.66
C PRO A 9 7.48 -13.65 -24.15
N ILE A 10 8.53 -13.97 -23.40
CA ILE A 10 8.58 -13.74 -21.94
C ILE A 10 8.68 -12.24 -21.65
N ILE A 11 9.54 -11.54 -22.40
CA ILE A 11 9.72 -10.10 -22.30
C ILE A 11 8.45 -9.37 -22.74
N ASP A 12 7.76 -9.85 -23.77
CA ASP A 12 6.50 -9.26 -24.24
C ASP A 12 5.38 -9.43 -23.22
N VAL A 13 5.24 -10.60 -22.59
CA VAL A 13 4.28 -10.80 -21.49
C VAL A 13 4.63 -9.92 -20.30
N TYR A 14 5.91 -9.84 -19.93
CA TYR A 14 6.37 -8.94 -18.87
C TYR A 14 6.03 -7.48 -19.18
N ASN A 15 6.35 -7.00 -20.39
CA ASN A 15 6.08 -5.64 -20.83
C ASN A 15 4.59 -5.36 -20.95
N ALA A 16 3.76 -6.34 -21.32
CA ALA A 16 2.31 -6.20 -21.37
C ALA A 16 1.72 -6.08 -19.95
N ILE A 17 2.19 -6.90 -19.00
CA ILE A 17 1.75 -6.82 -17.61
C ILE A 17 2.22 -5.50 -16.99
N VAL A 18 3.51 -5.17 -17.12
CA VAL A 18 4.08 -3.93 -16.58
C VAL A 18 3.45 -2.71 -17.27
N GLY A 19 3.27 -2.74 -18.58
CA GLY A 19 2.64 -1.66 -19.34
C GLY A 19 1.18 -1.46 -18.96
N THR A 20 0.42 -2.53 -18.74
CA THR A 20 -0.96 -2.45 -18.25
C THR A 20 -1.00 -1.89 -16.84
N VAL A 21 -0.10 -2.35 -15.96
CA VAL A 21 0.05 -1.81 -14.60
C VAL A 21 0.41 -0.33 -14.66
N VAL A 22 1.38 0.07 -15.48
CA VAL A 22 1.81 1.47 -15.64
C VAL A 22 0.69 2.32 -16.25
N ALA A 23 -0.10 1.82 -17.19
CA ALA A 23 -1.22 2.56 -17.78
C ALA A 23 -2.38 2.73 -16.79
N VAL A 24 -2.76 1.66 -16.08
CA VAL A 24 -3.78 1.69 -15.01
C VAL A 24 -3.32 2.59 -13.88
N LEU A 25 -2.06 2.46 -13.46
CA LEU A 25 -1.45 3.35 -12.49
C LEU A 25 -1.43 4.78 -13.04
N SER A 26 -0.96 5.08 -14.24
CA SER A 26 -0.96 6.46 -14.77
C SER A 26 -2.37 7.07 -14.83
N TYR A 27 -3.39 6.25 -15.11
CA TYR A 27 -4.80 6.66 -15.09
C TYR A 27 -5.33 6.92 -13.67
N ILE A 28 -5.00 6.06 -12.68
CA ILE A 28 -5.44 6.20 -11.27
C ILE A 28 -4.60 7.24 -10.51
N LEU A 29 -3.29 7.24 -10.75
CA LEU A 29 -2.28 8.09 -10.13
C LEU A 29 -2.44 9.55 -10.59
N GLY A 30 -2.73 9.78 -11.87
CA GLY A 30 -3.06 11.10 -12.43
C GLY A 30 -2.19 12.24 -11.88
N GLU A 31 -2.83 13.34 -11.51
CA GLU A 31 -2.21 14.53 -10.90
C GLU A 31 -1.56 14.26 -9.52
N HIS A 32 -1.94 13.18 -8.84
CA HIS A 32 -1.57 12.90 -7.45
C HIS A 32 -0.64 11.68 -7.28
N TRP A 33 0.10 11.31 -8.34
CA TRP A 33 1.02 10.17 -8.35
C TRP A 33 2.05 10.19 -7.20
N ILE A 34 2.38 11.39 -6.72
CA ILE A 34 3.30 11.59 -5.60
C ILE A 34 2.84 10.88 -4.31
N LEU A 35 1.52 10.75 -4.08
CA LEU A 35 0.99 10.09 -2.89
C LEU A 35 1.29 8.58 -2.87
N PHE A 36 1.31 7.95 -4.04
CA PHE A 36 1.60 6.54 -4.18
C PHE A 36 3.10 6.27 -4.14
N VAL A 37 3.92 7.19 -4.65
CA VAL A 37 5.37 7.15 -4.42
C VAL A 37 5.70 7.33 -2.95
N ALA A 38 5.03 8.25 -2.25
CA ALA A 38 5.17 8.39 -0.80
C ALA A 38 4.79 7.09 -0.08
N PHE A 39 3.67 6.45 -0.47
CA PHE A 39 3.26 5.16 0.08
C PHE A 39 4.33 4.07 -0.18
N LEU A 40 4.88 4.00 -1.39
CA LEU A 40 5.95 3.05 -1.73
C LEU A 40 7.21 3.28 -0.89
N LEU A 41 7.63 4.54 -0.72
CA LEU A 41 8.78 4.89 0.10
C LEU A 41 8.56 4.52 1.57
N LEU A 42 7.36 4.72 2.10
CA LEU A 42 7.00 4.30 3.45
C LEU A 42 7.02 2.77 3.59
N ASN A 43 6.52 2.02 2.61
CA ASN A 43 6.59 0.55 2.58
C ASN A 43 8.05 0.06 2.61
N ILE A 44 8.94 0.70 1.83
CA ILE A 44 10.37 0.37 1.81
C ILE A 44 11.02 0.72 3.16
N ALA A 45 10.77 1.92 3.69
CA ALA A 45 11.29 2.37 4.97
C ALA A 45 10.83 1.46 6.13
N ASP A 46 9.55 1.08 6.17
CA ASP A 46 9.03 0.14 7.15
C ASP A 46 9.71 -1.23 7.06
N TRP A 47 9.97 -1.72 5.84
CA TRP A 47 10.64 -3.00 5.67
C TRP A 47 12.10 -2.94 6.17
N ILE A 48 12.80 -1.85 5.85
CA ILE A 48 14.18 -1.61 6.31
C ILE A 48 14.21 -1.50 7.84
N THR A 49 13.33 -0.69 8.44
CA THR A 49 13.30 -0.48 9.90
C THR A 49 12.91 -1.76 10.65
N GLY A 50 11.96 -2.53 10.13
CA GLY A 50 11.60 -3.84 10.68
C GLY A 50 12.74 -4.86 10.59
N TRP A 51 13.52 -4.84 9.50
CA TRP A 51 14.72 -5.67 9.38
C TRP A 51 15.82 -5.24 10.36
N MET A 52 16.10 -3.94 10.47
CA MET A 52 17.07 -3.38 11.43
C MET A 52 16.74 -3.80 12.86
N LYS A 53 15.46 -3.67 13.26
CA LYS A 53 14.95 -4.14 14.55
C LYS A 53 15.22 -5.64 14.75
N SER A 54 14.88 -6.48 13.77
CA SER A 54 15.05 -7.94 13.87
C SER A 54 16.51 -8.35 14.03
N ARG A 55 17.42 -7.64 13.34
CA ARG A 55 18.87 -7.82 13.44
C ARG A 55 19.43 -7.39 14.80
N MET A 56 19.01 -6.24 15.31
CA MET A 56 19.38 -5.76 16.66
C MET A 56 18.91 -6.73 17.75
N ALA A 57 17.72 -7.33 17.57
CA ALA A 57 17.19 -8.35 18.48
C ALA A 57 17.82 -9.75 18.31
N LYS A 58 18.76 -9.94 17.38
CA LYS A 58 19.36 -11.25 16.99
C LYS A 58 18.33 -12.35 16.69
N LYS A 59 17.14 -11.98 16.24
CA LYS A 59 16.01 -12.88 15.94
C LYS A 59 15.64 -12.79 14.46
N GLU A 60 16.63 -12.93 13.59
CA GLU A 60 16.43 -12.87 12.15
C GLU A 60 15.63 -14.10 11.68
N ASN A 61 14.52 -13.88 10.98
CA ASN A 61 13.73 -14.94 10.39
C ASN A 61 13.25 -14.50 9.00
N SER A 62 13.76 -15.16 7.97
CA SER A 62 13.45 -14.87 6.56
C SER A 62 11.95 -15.04 6.23
N VAL A 63 11.26 -15.96 6.90
CA VAL A 63 9.81 -16.18 6.75
C VAL A 63 9.03 -14.97 7.24
N LYS A 64 9.48 -14.31 8.33
CA LYS A 64 8.85 -13.07 8.81
C LYS A 64 9.06 -11.92 7.82
N GLY A 65 10.26 -11.80 7.25
CA GLY A 65 10.56 -10.82 6.20
C GLY A 65 9.68 -10.99 4.97
N TRP A 66 9.53 -12.23 4.48
CA TRP A 66 8.66 -12.55 3.35
C TRP A 66 7.19 -12.27 3.63
N LYS A 67 6.69 -12.62 4.83
CA LYS A 67 5.33 -12.27 5.26
C LYS A 67 5.10 -10.76 5.27
N GLY A 68 6.10 -9.97 5.67
CA GLY A 68 6.04 -8.51 5.62
C GLY A 68 5.88 -7.98 4.20
N VAL A 69 6.62 -8.53 3.23
CA VAL A 69 6.49 -8.18 1.81
C VAL A 69 5.12 -8.57 1.26
N LEU A 70 4.63 -9.78 1.54
CA LEU A 70 3.29 -10.22 1.12
C LEU A 70 2.18 -9.34 1.68
N LYS A 71 2.28 -8.91 2.95
CA LYS A 71 1.33 -7.99 3.58
C LYS A 71 1.24 -6.68 2.80
N LYS A 72 2.39 -6.10 2.45
CA LYS A 72 2.49 -4.86 1.68
C LYS A 72 1.93 -5.00 0.27
N LEU A 73 2.19 -6.13 -0.41
CA LEU A 73 1.53 -6.43 -1.69
C LEU A 73 0.00 -6.50 -1.56
N GLY A 74 -0.51 -7.05 -0.45
CA GLY A 74 -1.93 -7.00 -0.12
C GLY A 74 -2.48 -5.58 0.04
N TYR A 75 -1.68 -4.66 0.59
CA TYR A 75 -2.06 -3.25 0.73
C TYR A 75 -2.23 -2.57 -0.64
N TRP A 76 -1.32 -2.84 -1.58
CA TRP A 76 -1.47 -2.38 -2.97
C TRP A 76 -2.71 -2.96 -3.65
N LEU A 77 -3.05 -4.22 -3.39
CA LEU A 77 -4.29 -4.82 -3.89
C LEU A 77 -5.54 -4.11 -3.32
N MET A 78 -5.55 -3.79 -2.03
CA MET A 78 -6.66 -3.04 -1.42
C MET A 78 -6.85 -1.65 -2.05
N ILE A 79 -5.76 -0.94 -2.34
CA ILE A 79 -5.80 0.35 -3.05
C ILE A 79 -6.43 0.16 -4.43
N MET A 80 -5.97 -0.82 -5.22
CA MET A 80 -6.53 -1.10 -6.55
C MET A 80 -8.02 -1.43 -6.48
N VAL A 81 -8.45 -2.25 -5.52
CA VAL A 81 -9.87 -2.61 -5.33
C VAL A 81 -10.69 -1.38 -4.97
N ALA A 82 -10.21 -0.52 -4.07
CA ALA A 82 -10.95 0.67 -3.63
C ALA A 82 -11.16 1.69 -4.76
N PHE A 83 -10.10 2.01 -5.52
CA PHE A 83 -10.22 2.89 -6.69
C PHE A 83 -11.00 2.24 -7.83
N GLY A 84 -10.82 0.93 -8.07
CA GLY A 84 -11.59 0.18 -9.07
C GLY A 84 -13.09 0.15 -8.77
N ALA A 85 -13.47 -0.10 -7.51
CA ALA A 85 -14.86 -0.04 -7.07
C ALA A 85 -15.45 1.36 -7.23
N SER A 86 -14.68 2.41 -6.92
CA SER A 86 -15.09 3.81 -7.14
C SER A 86 -15.39 4.08 -8.62
N ALA A 87 -14.53 3.61 -9.54
CA ALA A 87 -14.76 3.75 -10.97
C ALA A 87 -16.03 3.02 -11.44
N VAL A 88 -16.28 1.80 -10.93
CA VAL A 88 -17.51 1.04 -11.21
C VAL A 88 -18.75 1.79 -10.71
N PHE A 89 -18.72 2.35 -9.51
CA PHE A 89 -19.85 3.14 -8.98
C PHE A 89 -20.11 4.41 -9.79
N ILE A 90 -19.08 5.09 -10.26
CA ILE A 90 -19.25 6.25 -11.14
C ILE A 90 -19.98 5.85 -12.43
N GLU A 91 -19.62 4.71 -13.03
CA GLU A 91 -20.26 4.23 -14.25
C GLU A 91 -21.73 3.81 -14.04
N ILE A 92 -22.00 3.15 -12.91
CA ILE A 92 -23.38 2.86 -12.47
C ILE A 92 -24.15 4.17 -12.28
N GLY A 93 -23.56 5.16 -11.62
CA GLY A 93 -24.15 6.48 -11.39
C GLY A 93 -24.58 7.16 -12.69
N LYS A 94 -23.71 7.18 -13.70
CA LYS A 94 -24.06 7.68 -15.04
C LYS A 94 -25.26 6.94 -15.64
N THR A 95 -25.31 5.62 -15.49
CA THR A 95 -26.38 4.78 -16.03
C THR A 95 -27.74 5.08 -15.39
N ILE A 96 -27.77 5.37 -14.08
CA ILE A 96 -29.00 5.66 -13.33
C ILE A 96 -29.29 7.16 -13.18
N GLY A 97 -28.46 8.04 -13.77
CA GLY A 97 -28.63 9.49 -13.69
C GLY A 97 -28.28 10.12 -12.33
N VAL A 98 -27.44 9.45 -11.52
CA VAL A 98 -27.00 9.93 -10.20
C VAL A 98 -25.50 10.23 -10.22
N ASP A 99 -25.09 11.40 -9.70
CA ASP A 99 -23.67 11.72 -9.58
C ASP A 99 -23.03 10.96 -8.40
N LEU A 100 -22.24 9.94 -8.72
CA LEU A 100 -21.51 9.13 -7.75
C LEU A 100 -20.00 9.45 -7.74
N GLN A 101 -19.56 10.62 -8.23
CA GLN A 101 -18.14 11.02 -8.16
C GLN A 101 -17.59 11.07 -6.73
N VAL A 102 -18.43 11.33 -5.73
CA VAL A 102 -18.04 11.27 -4.30
C VAL A 102 -17.46 9.92 -3.90
N THR A 103 -17.78 8.83 -4.61
CA THR A 103 -17.26 7.49 -4.31
C THR A 103 -15.75 7.39 -4.52
N THR A 104 -15.13 8.29 -5.30
CA THR A 104 -13.65 8.39 -5.40
C THR A 104 -12.99 8.61 -4.04
N LEU A 105 -13.66 9.25 -3.08
CA LEU A 105 -13.17 9.43 -1.72
C LEU A 105 -12.90 8.10 -1.02
N LEU A 106 -13.55 7.00 -1.42
CA LEU A 106 -13.28 5.66 -0.87
C LEU A 106 -11.85 5.23 -1.17
N GLY A 107 -11.40 5.39 -2.42
CA GLY A 107 -10.01 5.10 -2.81
C GLY A 107 -9.00 5.95 -2.03
N TRP A 108 -9.28 7.25 -1.92
CA TRP A 108 -8.43 8.19 -1.17
C TRP A 108 -8.38 7.88 0.33
N PHE A 109 -9.52 7.50 0.93
CA PHE A 109 -9.60 7.15 2.33
C PHE A 109 -8.83 5.86 2.65
N VAL A 110 -8.90 4.86 1.78
CA VAL A 110 -8.09 3.63 1.90
C VAL A 110 -6.60 3.95 1.80
N LEU A 111 -6.19 4.75 0.81
CA LEU A 111 -4.79 5.16 0.67
C LEU A 111 -4.30 5.93 1.92
N ALA A 112 -5.09 6.87 2.42
CA ALA A 112 -4.75 7.65 3.61
C ALA A 112 -4.63 6.78 4.87
N SER A 113 -5.57 5.84 5.06
CA SER A 113 -5.54 4.90 6.18
C SER A 113 -4.30 3.99 6.13
N LEU A 114 -3.93 3.51 4.94
CA LEU A 114 -2.74 2.69 4.77
C LEU A 114 -1.44 3.48 4.97
N LEU A 115 -1.39 4.76 4.56
CA LEU A 115 -0.26 5.65 4.85
C LEU A 115 -0.04 5.81 6.36
N ILE A 116 -1.12 6.06 7.12
CA ILE A 116 -1.08 6.16 8.59
C ILE A 116 -0.56 4.86 9.20
N ASN A 117 -1.00 3.71 8.69
CA ASN A 117 -0.55 2.40 9.15
C ASN A 117 0.96 2.18 8.94
N GLU A 118 1.51 2.51 7.78
CA GLU A 118 2.95 2.39 7.53
C GLU A 118 3.77 3.35 8.41
N ILE A 119 3.30 4.59 8.60
CA ILE A 119 3.95 5.57 9.48
C ILE A 119 3.98 5.04 10.92
N ARG A 120 2.87 4.51 11.43
CA ARG A 120 2.84 3.89 12.75
C ARG A 120 3.85 2.75 12.85
N SER A 121 3.85 1.83 11.89
CA SER A 121 4.73 0.67 11.90
C SER A 121 6.21 1.07 11.97
N ILE A 122 6.60 2.12 11.24
CA ILE A 122 7.96 2.71 11.32
C ILE A 122 8.26 3.26 12.71
N LEU A 123 7.33 4.02 13.30
CA LEU A 123 7.51 4.60 14.64
C LEU A 123 7.64 3.52 15.71
N GLU A 124 6.84 2.45 15.62
CA GLU A 124 6.95 1.28 16.48
C GLU A 124 8.33 0.61 16.34
N ASN A 125 8.80 0.39 15.10
CA ASN A 125 10.12 -0.19 14.84
C ASN A 125 11.25 0.68 15.45
N PHE A 126 11.14 2.01 15.39
CA PHE A 126 12.11 2.91 16.02
C PHE A 126 12.12 2.82 17.55
N VAL A 127 10.93 2.78 18.18
CA VAL A 127 10.80 2.62 19.63
C VAL A 127 11.44 1.29 20.08
N GLU A 128 11.17 0.20 19.36
CA GLU A 128 11.73 -1.11 19.68
C GLU A 128 13.23 -1.24 19.38
N ALA A 129 13.75 -0.42 18.48
CA ALA A 129 15.19 -0.26 18.24
C ALA A 129 15.88 0.59 19.32
N GLY A 130 15.14 1.14 20.30
CA GLY A 130 15.68 1.95 21.39
C GLY A 130 15.90 3.42 21.05
N LEU A 131 15.32 3.90 19.94
CA LEU A 131 15.35 5.33 19.57
C LEU A 131 14.30 6.10 20.37
N ASN A 132 14.64 7.32 20.79
CA ASN A 132 13.72 8.18 21.52
C ASN A 132 12.77 8.90 20.56
N VAL A 133 11.61 8.31 20.31
CA VAL A 133 10.56 8.87 19.44
C VAL A 133 9.60 9.76 20.25
N PRO A 134 9.28 10.99 19.79
CA PRO A 134 8.32 11.86 20.48
C PRO A 134 6.97 11.17 20.74
N VAL A 135 6.52 11.20 22.00
CA VAL A 135 5.29 10.52 22.46
C VAL A 135 4.04 10.94 21.68
N VAL A 136 4.00 12.19 21.21
CA VAL A 136 2.89 12.71 20.39
C VAL A 136 2.73 11.95 19.08
N LEU A 137 3.82 11.50 18.46
CA LEU A 137 3.78 10.72 17.23
C LEU A 137 3.28 9.31 17.48
N ILE A 138 3.68 8.70 18.60
CA ILE A 138 3.23 7.36 18.98
C ILE A 138 1.75 7.39 19.35
N LYS A 139 1.39 8.15 20.39
CA LYS A 139 0.02 8.15 20.94
C LYS A 139 -1.00 8.82 20.03
N GLY A 140 -0.61 9.88 19.32
CA GLY A 140 -1.52 10.58 18.40
C GLY A 140 -1.95 9.68 17.25
N LEU A 141 -0.99 9.02 16.60
CA LEU A 141 -1.29 8.03 15.56
C LEU A 141 -1.99 6.81 16.16
N GLU A 142 -1.60 6.35 17.36
CA GLU A 142 -2.25 5.24 18.08
C GLU A 142 -3.76 5.45 18.21
N VAL A 143 -4.14 6.61 18.76
CA VAL A 143 -5.54 6.99 19.00
C VAL A 143 -6.28 7.19 17.68
N ALA A 144 -5.67 7.84 16.68
CA ALA A 144 -6.32 8.09 15.39
C ALA A 144 -6.79 6.78 14.73
N ASP A 145 -5.91 5.79 14.63
CA ASP A 145 -6.27 4.48 14.06
C ASP A 145 -7.25 3.70 14.92
N LYS A 146 -7.13 3.77 16.26
CA LYS A 146 -8.09 3.09 17.17
C LYS A 146 -9.50 3.65 16.99
N LEU A 147 -9.63 4.93 16.65
CA LEU A 147 -10.91 5.54 16.33
C LEU A 147 -11.40 5.14 14.93
N VAL A 148 -10.50 4.97 13.96
CA VAL A 148 -10.84 4.57 12.59
C VAL A 148 -11.18 3.06 12.50
N ASN A 149 -10.47 2.20 13.23
CA ASN A 149 -10.59 0.73 13.20
C ASN A 149 -11.27 0.15 14.44
N LYS A 150 -12.10 0.93 15.13
CA LYS A 150 -12.61 0.64 16.49
C LYS A 150 -13.35 -0.69 16.64
N ASP A 151 -13.79 -1.30 15.54
CA ASP A 151 -14.62 -2.52 15.52
C ASP A 151 -13.83 -3.84 15.33
N ASP A 152 -12.51 -3.80 15.09
CA ASP A 152 -11.70 -5.00 14.81
C ASP A 152 -11.20 -5.76 16.06
N ASN A 153 -11.41 -5.23 17.28
CA ASN A 153 -10.97 -5.88 18.54
C ASN A 153 -12.04 -6.77 19.21
N THR A 154 -13.08 -7.17 18.49
CA THR A 154 -14.20 -7.99 19.03
C THR A 154 -14.38 -9.33 18.33
N LYS A 155 -13.29 -10.00 17.95
CA LYS A 155 -13.29 -11.40 17.52
C LYS A 155 -12.14 -12.19 18.12
#